data_AF-A0A7C3LWM5-F1
#
_entry.id   AF-A0A7C3LWM5-F1
#
_cell.length_a   1.000
_cell.length_b   1.000
_cell.length_c   1.000
_cell.angle_alpha   90.00
_cell.angle_beta   90.00
_cell.angle_gamma   90.00
#
_symmetry.space_group_name_H-M   'P 1'
#
loop_
_entity.id
_entity.type
_entity.pdbx_description
1 polymer ?
#
loop_
_entity_poly.entity_id
_entity_poly.type
_entity_poly.pdbx_seq_one_letter_code
_entity_poly.pdbx_strand_id
1 'polypeptide(L)'
;MENKYILKLKKSLGEEELKKLIKIQNISVHKFISEAIDICKPKDVFICSDTPDEIARIKNMAIVSGEESAALAIPGHTFHFDGFYDQGRDREVTKFLVPEGDKLDQSINQIEREEGLKEVLSLLKNSMKGKTMIVRFLTLGPANSVFTIPCMECTDSWYVAHSVDLLYRKGYETFCNISDDATIFKTLHSAGKLDENMVSVDYDKKRIYIDYTTDTVYSVNTQYAGNSIGFKKLALRLAIRESHKNGWLAEHFMIIGVKGRNGRKTYIAGAFPSACGKTSTAMLEGETILSDDIAYVRDIDGRCKAVNVESGIFGIIQDVNPNDDPLIY
;
A
#
# COMPACT_ATOMS: atom_id res chain seq x y z
N MET A 1 28.27 -16.96 1.66
CA MET A 1 28.44 -15.89 2.66
C MET A 1 27.12 -15.77 3.41
N GLU A 2 27.12 -15.88 4.74
CA GLU A 2 25.88 -15.75 5.52
C GLU A 2 25.35 -14.31 5.38
N ASN A 3 24.05 -14.16 5.09
CA ASN A 3 23.42 -12.84 4.91
C ASN A 3 23.51 -12.04 6.22
N LYS A 4 24.29 -10.95 6.21
CA LYS A 4 24.54 -10.10 7.39
C LYS A 4 23.25 -9.57 8.05
N TYR A 5 22.19 -9.39 7.25
CA TYR A 5 20.91 -8.91 7.75
C TYR A 5 20.17 -10.01 8.51
N ILE A 6 20.25 -11.27 8.08
CA ILE A 6 19.70 -12.41 8.84
C ILE A 6 20.35 -12.51 10.22
N LEU A 7 21.67 -12.32 10.31
CA LEU A 7 22.38 -12.31 11.60
C LEU A 7 21.88 -11.20 12.55
N LYS A 8 21.48 -10.06 11.99
CA LYS A 8 20.91 -8.95 12.76
C LYS A 8 19.48 -9.25 13.18
N LEU A 9 18.67 -9.76 12.26
CA LEU A 9 17.28 -10.15 12.48
C LEU A 9 17.14 -11.26 13.53
N LYS A 10 18.08 -12.21 13.59
CA LYS A 10 18.17 -13.23 14.66
C LYS A 10 18.18 -12.65 16.08
N LYS A 11 18.63 -11.40 16.25
CA LYS A 11 18.69 -10.72 17.56
C LYS A 11 17.42 -9.93 17.89
N SER A 12 16.57 -9.67 16.90
CA SER A 12 15.41 -8.78 17.01
C SER A 12 14.07 -9.47 16.80
N LEU A 13 14.07 -10.67 16.19
CA LEU A 13 12.87 -11.44 15.91
C LEU A 13 12.75 -12.64 16.84
N GLY A 14 11.51 -12.99 17.20
CA GLY A 14 11.19 -14.29 17.78
C GLY A 14 11.44 -15.43 16.78
N GLU A 15 11.56 -16.66 17.28
CA GLU A 15 11.93 -17.83 16.47
C GLU A 15 10.94 -18.09 15.32
N GLU A 16 9.63 -17.95 15.57
CA GLU A 16 8.58 -18.15 14.56
C GLU A 16 8.66 -17.11 13.44
N GLU A 17 8.83 -15.85 13.81
CA GLU A 17 8.93 -14.72 12.86
C GLU A 17 10.19 -14.83 12.00
N LEU A 18 11.30 -15.25 12.60
CA LEU A 18 12.53 -15.55 11.89
C LEU A 18 12.36 -16.72 10.91
N LYS A 19 11.68 -17.80 11.32
CA LYS A 19 11.41 -18.97 10.45
C LYS A 19 10.61 -18.60 9.21
N LYS A 20 9.63 -17.70 9.35
CA LYS A 20 8.90 -17.15 8.20
C LYS A 20 9.87 -16.39 7.30
N LEU A 21 10.59 -15.44 7.87
CA LEU A 21 11.44 -14.55 7.08
C LEU A 21 12.56 -15.28 6.33
N ILE A 22 13.21 -16.29 6.93
CA ILE A 22 14.28 -17.08 6.27
C ILE A 22 13.79 -17.85 5.02
N LYS A 23 12.48 -18.09 4.88
CA LYS A 23 11.94 -18.70 3.64
C LYS A 23 12.07 -17.76 2.45
N ILE A 24 12.04 -16.44 2.68
CA ILE A 24 12.26 -15.42 1.65
C ILE A 24 13.77 -15.29 1.43
N GLN A 25 14.28 -15.68 0.27
CA GLN A 25 15.74 -15.64 0.03
C GLN A 25 16.25 -14.25 -0.34
N ASN A 26 15.38 -13.39 -0.88
CA ASN A 26 15.77 -12.09 -1.42
C ASN A 26 16.41 -11.19 -0.35
N ILE A 27 17.67 -10.80 -0.58
CA ILE A 27 18.47 -10.04 0.37
C ILE A 27 17.90 -8.63 0.61
N SER A 28 17.28 -8.00 -0.39
CA SER A 28 16.72 -6.66 -0.28
C SER A 28 15.55 -6.60 0.71
N VAL A 29 14.78 -7.68 0.83
CA VAL A 29 13.70 -7.81 1.82
C VAL A 29 14.27 -7.85 3.23
N HIS A 30 15.28 -8.70 3.46
CA HIS A 30 15.97 -8.78 4.75
C HIS A 30 16.62 -7.45 5.14
N LYS A 31 17.26 -6.78 4.17
CA LYS A 31 17.85 -5.46 4.35
C LYS A 31 16.80 -4.46 4.81
N PHE A 32 15.69 -4.34 4.07
CA PHE A 32 14.65 -3.36 4.35
C PHE A 32 14.02 -3.56 5.74
N ILE A 33 13.66 -4.80 6.09
CA ILE A 33 13.09 -5.10 7.42
C ILE A 33 14.10 -4.82 8.53
N SER A 34 15.36 -5.22 8.34
CA SER A 34 16.42 -4.95 9.32
C SER A 34 16.61 -3.46 9.54
N GLU A 35 16.66 -2.66 8.46
CA GLU A 35 16.84 -1.21 8.53
C GLU A 35 15.61 -0.53 9.17
N ALA A 36 14.39 -0.98 8.84
CA ALA A 36 13.16 -0.52 9.48
C ALA A 36 13.16 -0.76 11.00
N ILE A 37 13.54 -1.96 11.45
CA ILE A 37 13.68 -2.27 12.89
C ILE A 37 14.71 -1.36 13.54
N ASP A 38 15.85 -1.12 12.87
CA ASP A 38 16.92 -0.29 13.41
C ASP A 38 16.50 1.17 13.60
N ILE A 39 15.74 1.71 12.65
CA ILE A 39 15.29 3.11 12.66
C ILE A 39 14.13 3.25 13.65
N CYS A 40 13.09 2.44 13.51
CA CYS A 40 11.83 2.62 14.20
C CYS A 40 11.80 2.06 15.64
N LYS A 41 12.71 1.15 15.99
CA LYS A 41 12.84 0.50 17.31
C LYS A 41 11.50 -0.06 17.85
N PRO A 42 10.82 -0.95 17.12
CA PRO A 42 9.62 -1.59 17.62
C PRO A 42 9.91 -2.45 18.86
N LYS A 43 8.88 -2.65 19.69
CA LYS A 43 8.95 -3.58 20.83
C LYS A 43 8.95 -5.04 20.33
N ASP A 44 8.04 -5.32 19.41
CA ASP A 44 7.82 -6.65 18.82
C ASP A 44 7.73 -6.51 17.30
N VAL A 45 8.00 -7.58 16.57
CA VAL A 45 7.83 -7.62 15.11
C VAL A 45 6.92 -8.78 14.76
N PHE A 46 5.93 -8.52 13.92
CA PHE A 46 4.99 -9.51 13.42
C PHE A 46 5.13 -9.62 11.89
N ILE A 47 5.71 -10.72 11.44
CA ILE A 47 5.85 -11.09 10.03
C ILE A 47 4.59 -11.87 9.66
N CYS A 48 3.74 -11.27 8.84
CA CYS A 48 2.51 -11.91 8.41
C CYS A 48 2.76 -12.80 7.18
N SER A 49 2.47 -14.09 7.30
CA SER A 49 2.65 -15.10 6.25
C SER A 49 1.35 -15.49 5.54
N ASP A 50 0.33 -14.63 5.67
CA ASP A 50 -0.98 -14.74 5.01
C ASP A 50 -1.85 -15.95 5.43
N THR A 51 -1.51 -16.62 6.52
CA THR A 51 -2.36 -17.70 7.08
C THR A 51 -3.69 -17.12 7.57
N PRO A 52 -4.81 -17.88 7.53
CA PRO A 52 -6.11 -17.38 7.97
C PRO A 52 -6.10 -16.80 9.39
N ASP A 53 -5.39 -17.44 10.32
CA ASP A 53 -5.29 -16.98 11.71
C ASP A 53 -4.52 -15.66 11.83
N GLU A 54 -3.47 -15.46 11.03
CA GLU A 54 -2.70 -14.21 11.02
C GLU A 54 -3.49 -13.05 10.43
N ILE A 55 -4.27 -13.30 9.36
CA ILE A 55 -5.17 -12.32 8.78
C ILE A 55 -6.27 -11.94 9.79
N ALA A 56 -6.89 -12.95 10.43
CA ALA A 56 -7.86 -12.70 11.48
C ALA A 56 -7.24 -11.94 12.68
N ARG A 57 -6.00 -12.26 13.05
CA ARG A 57 -5.26 -11.54 14.10
C ARG A 57 -5.08 -10.07 13.76
N ILE A 58 -4.74 -9.71 12.52
CA ILE A 58 -4.57 -8.30 12.13
C ILE A 58 -5.84 -7.50 12.40
N LYS A 59 -6.98 -7.99 11.88
CA LYS A 59 -8.29 -7.37 12.11
C LYS A 59 -8.65 -7.29 13.60
N ASN A 60 -8.49 -8.39 14.32
CA ASN A 60 -8.80 -8.43 15.75
C ASN A 60 -7.92 -7.46 16.55
N MET A 61 -6.65 -7.31 16.20
CA MET A 61 -5.74 -6.37 16.84
C MET A 61 -6.10 -4.92 16.50
N ALA A 62 -6.58 -4.61 15.30
CA ALA A 62 -7.11 -3.29 14.98
C ALA A 62 -8.27 -2.92 15.92
N ILE A 63 -9.16 -3.86 16.22
CA ILE A 63 -10.26 -3.66 17.17
C ILE A 63 -9.77 -3.56 18.62
N VAL A 64 -8.95 -4.50 19.08
CA VAL A 64 -8.50 -4.57 20.48
C VAL A 64 -7.58 -3.41 20.85
N SER A 65 -6.79 -2.90 19.89
CA SER A 65 -5.97 -1.70 20.09
C SER A 65 -6.78 -0.41 20.14
N GLY A 66 -8.06 -0.44 19.73
CA GLY A 66 -8.92 0.74 19.61
C GLY A 66 -8.68 1.55 18.34
N GLU A 67 -7.80 1.11 17.42
CA GLU A 67 -7.65 1.75 16.11
C GLU A 67 -8.94 1.59 15.29
N GLU A 68 -9.64 0.46 15.42
CA GLU A 68 -10.95 0.23 14.80
C GLU A 68 -12.02 -0.09 15.84
N SER A 69 -13.28 0.14 15.48
CA SER A 69 -14.45 -0.31 16.24
C SER A 69 -15.32 -1.23 15.39
N ALA A 70 -15.79 -2.32 15.99
CA ALA A 70 -16.72 -3.27 15.38
C ALA A 70 -18.21 -2.92 15.65
N ALA A 71 -18.49 -1.70 16.12
CA ALA A 71 -19.84 -1.27 16.48
C ALA A 71 -20.67 -0.85 15.24
N LEU A 72 -20.82 -1.76 14.28
CA LEU A 72 -21.65 -1.59 13.09
C LEU A 72 -22.74 -2.66 13.01
N ALA A 73 -23.85 -2.32 12.36
CA ALA A 73 -24.99 -3.22 12.20
C ALA A 73 -24.69 -4.42 11.28
N ILE A 74 -23.71 -4.27 10.37
CA ILE A 74 -23.33 -5.32 9.41
C ILE A 74 -22.23 -6.19 10.02
N PRO A 75 -22.46 -7.50 10.21
CA PRO A 75 -21.47 -8.39 10.82
C PRO A 75 -20.14 -8.38 10.07
N GLY A 76 -19.05 -8.22 10.82
CA GLY A 76 -17.70 -8.20 10.27
C GLY A 76 -17.25 -6.86 9.71
N HIS A 77 -18.10 -5.82 9.67
CA HIS A 77 -17.65 -4.47 9.31
C HIS A 77 -17.05 -3.76 10.52
N THR A 78 -16.06 -2.91 10.27
CA THR A 78 -15.43 -2.04 11.26
C THR A 78 -15.36 -0.61 10.74
N PHE A 79 -15.14 0.35 11.64
CA PHE A 79 -14.82 1.72 11.28
C PHE A 79 -13.59 2.24 12.03
N HIS A 80 -12.91 3.20 11.43
CA HIS A 80 -11.79 3.96 11.98
C HIS A 80 -12.13 5.45 11.88
N PHE A 81 -11.73 6.24 12.87
CA PHE A 81 -11.79 7.70 12.79
C PHE A 81 -10.38 8.26 12.67
N ASP A 82 -10.12 8.94 11.55
CA ASP A 82 -8.90 9.69 11.39
C ASP A 82 -8.90 10.97 12.26
N GLY A 83 -7.69 11.46 12.54
CA GLY A 83 -7.51 12.74 13.24
C GLY A 83 -8.06 13.92 12.44
N PHE A 84 -8.48 14.98 13.15
CA PHE A 84 -9.06 16.19 12.54
C PHE A 84 -8.16 16.83 11.46
N TYR A 85 -6.83 16.76 11.63
CA TYR A 85 -5.84 17.31 10.69
C TYR A 85 -5.32 16.28 9.67
N ASP A 86 -5.95 15.11 9.59
CA ASP A 86 -5.55 14.02 8.71
C ASP A 86 -6.76 13.37 8.02
N GLN A 87 -7.60 14.16 7.37
CA GLN A 87 -8.85 13.69 6.74
C GLN A 87 -8.74 13.54 5.21
N GLY A 88 -7.53 13.62 4.67
CA GLY A 88 -7.32 13.69 3.23
C GLY A 88 -5.88 13.51 2.82
N ARG A 89 -5.70 13.30 1.52
CA ARG A 89 -4.35 13.26 0.91
C ARG A 89 -3.70 14.62 1.01
N ASP A 90 -2.52 14.66 1.63
CA ASP A 90 -1.81 15.91 1.89
C ASP A 90 -0.70 16.15 0.87
N ARG A 91 -0.98 17.01 -0.12
CA ARG A 91 -0.04 17.30 -1.22
C ARG A 91 1.14 18.16 -0.80
N GLU A 92 0.99 18.95 0.26
CA GLU A 92 2.02 19.90 0.70
C GLU A 92 3.19 19.17 1.36
N VAL A 93 2.89 18.13 2.13
CA VAL A 93 3.91 17.28 2.77
C VAL A 93 4.23 16.00 2.00
N THR A 94 3.56 15.75 0.86
CA THR A 94 3.93 14.69 -0.07
C THR A 94 5.03 15.16 -1.02
N LYS A 95 6.24 14.57 -0.95
CA LYS A 95 7.38 14.98 -1.77
C LYS A 95 8.07 13.80 -2.46
N PHE A 96 8.63 14.05 -3.64
CA PHE A 96 9.60 13.14 -4.25
C PHE A 96 11.01 13.44 -3.74
N LEU A 97 11.76 12.37 -3.47
CA LEU A 97 13.18 12.41 -3.13
C LEU A 97 13.99 12.31 -4.42
N VAL A 98 14.68 13.38 -4.79
CA VAL A 98 15.35 13.53 -6.08
C VAL A 98 16.86 13.56 -5.86
N PRO A 99 17.64 12.65 -6.46
CA PRO A 99 19.10 12.65 -6.33
C PRO A 99 19.71 13.97 -6.78
N GLU A 100 20.85 14.31 -6.18
CA GLU A 100 21.67 15.42 -6.65
C GLU A 100 21.96 15.30 -8.16
N GLY A 101 21.67 16.38 -8.90
CA GLY A 101 21.85 16.44 -10.35
C GLY A 101 20.67 15.96 -11.20
N ASP A 102 19.66 15.33 -10.62
CA ASP A 102 18.39 15.04 -11.29
C ASP A 102 17.35 16.15 -11.00
N LYS A 103 16.29 16.22 -11.80
CA LYS A 103 15.20 17.19 -11.62
C LYS A 103 13.89 16.67 -12.20
N LEU A 104 12.83 16.68 -11.39
CA LEU A 104 11.47 16.48 -11.86
C LEU A 104 10.83 17.83 -12.25
N ASP A 105 9.70 17.77 -12.94
CA ASP A 105 8.93 18.96 -13.30
C ASP A 105 8.64 19.85 -12.07
N GLN A 106 8.62 21.17 -12.28
CA GLN A 106 8.42 22.14 -11.19
C GLN A 106 7.03 22.04 -10.55
N SER A 107 6.04 21.48 -11.24
CA SER A 107 4.71 21.21 -10.68
C SER A 107 4.72 20.05 -9.67
N ILE A 108 5.79 19.26 -9.62
CA ILE A 108 5.94 18.13 -8.71
C ILE A 108 6.67 18.60 -7.45
N ASN A 109 6.00 18.46 -6.31
CA ASN A 109 6.60 18.74 -5.02
C ASN A 109 7.77 17.77 -4.76
N GLN A 110 8.97 18.30 -4.57
CA GLN A 110 10.22 17.55 -4.55
C GLN A 110 11.23 18.19 -3.59
N ILE A 111 12.17 17.39 -3.11
CA ILE A 111 13.29 17.80 -2.26
C ILE A 111 14.53 16.99 -2.66
N GLU A 112 15.72 17.53 -2.41
CA GLU A 112 16.97 16.77 -2.55
C GLU A 112 16.89 15.51 -1.68
N ARG A 113 17.30 14.37 -2.25
CA ARG A 113 17.08 13.04 -1.70
C ARG A 113 17.71 12.87 -0.32
N GLU A 114 18.98 13.23 -0.14
CA GLU A 114 19.67 13.03 1.14
C GLU A 114 19.12 13.96 2.24
N GLU A 115 18.76 15.20 1.88
CA GLU A 115 18.05 16.12 2.80
C GLU A 115 16.70 15.55 3.23
N GLY A 116 15.88 15.11 2.28
CA GLY A 116 14.55 14.56 2.56
C GLY A 116 14.61 13.23 3.32
N LEU A 117 15.57 12.35 3.01
CA LEU A 117 15.82 11.14 3.78
C LEU A 117 16.21 11.46 5.22
N LYS A 118 17.12 12.41 5.42
CA LYS A 118 17.51 12.85 6.77
C LYS A 118 16.31 13.36 7.56
N GLU A 119 15.43 14.14 6.95
CA GLU A 119 14.20 14.63 7.57
C GLU A 119 13.25 13.48 7.95
N VAL A 120 12.79 12.69 6.98
CA VAL A 120 11.77 11.66 7.24
C VAL A 120 12.27 10.53 8.13
N LEU A 121 13.53 10.11 7.98
CA LEU A 121 14.13 9.08 8.84
C LEU A 121 14.35 9.60 10.27
N SER A 122 14.54 10.91 10.46
CA SER A 122 14.61 11.48 11.81
C SER A 122 13.26 11.43 12.54
N LEU A 123 12.15 11.58 11.80
CA LEU A 123 10.79 11.49 12.33
C LEU A 123 10.38 10.02 12.59
N LEU A 124 10.79 9.09 11.73
CA LEU A 124 10.59 7.65 11.93
C LEU A 124 11.47 7.08 13.05
N LYS A 125 12.53 7.78 13.46
CA LYS A 125 13.45 7.30 14.47
C LYS A 125 12.73 7.07 15.79
N ASN A 126 12.76 5.83 16.27
CA ASN A 126 12.07 5.37 17.49
C ASN A 126 10.54 5.50 17.47
N SER A 127 9.91 5.73 16.31
CA SER A 127 8.47 5.99 16.24
C SER A 127 7.61 4.80 16.67
N MET A 128 8.18 3.59 16.65
CA MET A 128 7.49 2.35 17.01
C MET A 128 7.83 1.85 18.42
N LYS A 129 8.53 2.65 19.25
CA LYS A 129 8.83 2.25 20.63
C LYS A 129 7.57 1.85 21.38
N GLY A 130 7.57 0.65 21.95
CA GLY A 130 6.42 0.10 22.67
C GLY A 130 5.33 -0.53 21.79
N LYS A 131 5.45 -0.41 20.47
CA LYS A 131 4.48 -0.95 19.49
C LYS A 131 5.02 -2.18 18.76
N THR A 132 4.12 -2.92 18.12
CA THR A 132 4.48 -3.99 17.19
C THR A 132 4.69 -3.39 15.80
N MET A 133 5.80 -3.73 15.14
CA MET A 133 5.94 -3.51 13.70
C MET A 133 5.31 -4.69 12.95
N ILE A 134 4.27 -4.43 12.18
CA ILE A 134 3.62 -5.39 11.29
C ILE A 134 4.29 -5.33 9.92
N VAL A 135 4.69 -6.48 9.38
CA VAL A 135 5.23 -6.63 8.03
C VAL A 135 4.22 -7.38 7.18
N ARG A 136 3.66 -6.70 6.18
CA ARG A 136 2.77 -7.29 5.17
C ARG A 136 3.52 -7.51 3.87
N PHE A 137 3.28 -8.66 3.24
CA PHE A 137 3.75 -8.98 1.89
C PHE A 137 2.53 -9.14 0.99
N LEU A 138 2.53 -8.41 -0.11
CA LEU A 138 1.37 -8.23 -0.97
C LEU A 138 1.81 -8.29 -2.44
N THR A 139 0.83 -8.38 -3.34
CA THR A 139 1.07 -8.25 -4.78
C THR A 139 0.15 -7.21 -5.40
N LEU A 140 0.75 -6.40 -6.27
CA LEU A 140 0.06 -5.52 -7.20
C LEU A 140 -0.25 -6.30 -8.47
N GLY A 141 -1.53 -6.35 -8.84
CA GLY A 141 -2.02 -7.22 -9.89
C GLY A 141 -2.14 -8.69 -9.46
N PRO A 142 -2.57 -9.59 -10.36
CA PRO A 142 -2.67 -11.02 -10.07
C PRO A 142 -1.30 -11.62 -9.76
N ALA A 143 -1.20 -12.43 -8.70
CA ALA A 143 0.02 -13.16 -8.35
C ALA A 143 0.42 -14.15 -9.45
N ASN A 144 1.72 -14.45 -9.54
CA ASN A 144 2.29 -15.39 -10.53
C ASN A 144 1.92 -15.05 -11.98
N SER A 145 1.81 -13.77 -12.31
CA SER A 145 1.52 -13.29 -13.65
C SER A 145 2.62 -12.35 -14.12
N VAL A 146 2.67 -12.11 -15.44
CA VAL A 146 3.59 -11.09 -15.99
C VAL A 146 3.31 -9.71 -15.41
N PHE A 147 2.10 -9.44 -14.90
CA PHE A 147 1.73 -8.15 -14.31
C PHE A 147 2.13 -8.00 -12.84
N THR A 148 2.55 -9.08 -12.17
CA THR A 148 2.83 -9.05 -10.74
C THR A 148 3.96 -8.07 -10.42
N ILE A 149 3.69 -7.12 -9.51
CA ILE A 149 4.74 -6.38 -8.82
C ILE A 149 4.64 -6.74 -7.32
N PRO A 150 5.62 -7.46 -6.76
CA PRO A 150 5.70 -7.70 -5.33
C PRO A 150 5.80 -6.38 -4.56
N CYS A 151 5.05 -6.27 -3.46
CA CYS A 151 5.14 -5.10 -2.61
C CYS A 151 5.05 -5.45 -1.12
N MET A 152 5.67 -4.63 -0.27
CA MET A 152 5.71 -4.89 1.17
C MET A 152 5.62 -3.63 2.01
N GLU A 153 4.86 -3.69 3.10
CA GLU A 153 4.63 -2.56 3.99
C GLU A 153 4.99 -2.92 5.43
N CYS A 154 5.87 -2.12 6.01
CA CYS A 154 6.20 -2.14 7.43
C CYS A 154 5.46 -0.99 8.11
N THR A 155 4.55 -1.30 9.03
CA THR A 155 3.67 -0.33 9.71
C THR A 155 3.56 -0.66 11.20
N ASP A 156 3.28 0.33 12.05
CA ASP A 156 2.91 0.12 13.46
C ASP A 156 1.41 0.28 13.74
N SER A 157 0.61 0.48 12.69
CA SER A 157 -0.85 0.60 12.77
C SER A 157 -1.52 -0.69 12.28
N TRP A 158 -2.32 -1.27 13.16
CA TRP A 158 -3.13 -2.44 12.85
C TRP A 158 -4.27 -2.11 11.87
N TYR A 159 -4.84 -0.89 11.95
CA TYR A 159 -5.81 -0.39 10.97
C TYR A 159 -5.21 -0.36 9.56
N VAL A 160 -3.99 0.18 9.42
CA VAL A 160 -3.30 0.22 8.12
C VAL A 160 -3.02 -1.20 7.62
N ALA A 161 -2.51 -2.08 8.48
CA ALA A 161 -2.26 -3.48 8.13
C ALA A 161 -3.53 -4.24 7.71
N HIS A 162 -4.67 -3.95 8.33
CA HIS A 162 -5.97 -4.49 7.95
C HIS A 162 -6.45 -3.92 6.62
N SER A 163 -6.33 -2.61 6.42
CA SER A 163 -6.73 -1.93 5.20
C SER A 163 -5.96 -2.42 3.97
N VAL A 164 -4.64 -2.65 4.08
CA VAL A 164 -3.87 -3.21 2.96
C VAL A 164 -4.25 -4.67 2.64
N ASP A 165 -4.71 -5.43 3.63
CA ASP A 165 -5.19 -6.80 3.42
C ASP A 165 -6.51 -6.85 2.63
N LEU A 166 -7.39 -5.87 2.87
CA LEU A 166 -8.64 -5.72 2.12
C LEU A 166 -8.39 -5.25 0.68
N LEU A 167 -7.41 -4.35 0.49
CA LEU A 167 -7.19 -3.68 -0.80
C LEU A 167 -6.24 -4.41 -1.75
N TYR A 168 -5.36 -5.27 -1.24
CA TYR A 168 -4.33 -5.93 -2.06
C TYR A 168 -4.28 -7.44 -1.84
N ARG A 169 -3.75 -8.14 -2.85
CA ARG A 169 -3.66 -9.60 -2.81
C ARG A 169 -2.51 -10.02 -1.90
N LYS A 170 -2.72 -11.13 -1.19
CA LYS A 170 -1.70 -11.86 -0.44
C LYS A 170 -0.46 -12.10 -1.28
N GLY A 171 0.72 -11.90 -0.68
CA GLY A 171 1.99 -11.91 -1.40
C GLY A 171 3.09 -12.74 -0.75
N TYR A 172 2.91 -13.28 0.44
CA TYR A 172 3.97 -13.99 1.15
C TYR A 172 4.58 -15.15 0.33
N GLU A 173 3.73 -15.95 -0.33
CA GLU A 173 4.20 -17.03 -1.21
C GLU A 173 4.93 -16.50 -2.45
N THR A 174 4.49 -15.37 -3.01
CA THR A 174 5.21 -14.70 -4.10
C THR A 174 6.61 -14.31 -3.61
N PHE A 175 6.73 -13.69 -2.45
CA PHE A 175 8.02 -13.32 -1.83
C PHE A 175 8.92 -14.52 -1.51
N CYS A 176 8.36 -15.70 -1.21
CA CYS A 176 9.18 -16.92 -1.05
C CYS A 176 9.83 -17.37 -2.37
N ASN A 177 9.24 -17.00 -3.50
CA ASN A 177 9.64 -17.45 -4.84
C ASN A 177 10.21 -16.34 -5.74
N ILE A 178 10.31 -15.10 -5.26
CA ILE A 178 10.87 -14.00 -6.06
C ILE A 178 12.36 -14.19 -6.31
N SER A 179 12.82 -13.71 -7.47
CA SER A 179 14.24 -13.62 -7.79
C SER A 179 14.92 -12.49 -7.00
N ASP A 180 16.26 -12.51 -6.96
CA ASP A 180 17.06 -11.50 -6.28
C ASP A 180 17.02 -10.12 -6.96
N ASP A 181 16.72 -10.09 -8.26
CA ASP A 181 16.65 -8.91 -9.13
C ASP A 181 15.22 -8.36 -9.31
N ALA A 182 14.22 -8.97 -8.66
CA ALA A 182 12.84 -8.53 -8.76
C ALA A 182 12.67 -7.07 -8.29
N THR A 183 11.92 -6.27 -9.05
CA THR A 183 11.45 -4.95 -8.60
C THR A 183 10.45 -5.14 -7.45
N ILE A 184 10.75 -4.58 -6.28
CA ILE A 184 9.89 -4.66 -5.09
C ILE A 184 9.56 -3.25 -4.60
N PHE A 185 8.27 -2.93 -4.57
CA PHE A 185 7.82 -1.66 -3.96
C PHE A 185 7.74 -1.81 -2.45
N LYS A 186 8.35 -0.88 -1.72
CA LYS A 186 8.44 -0.93 -0.27
C LYS A 186 7.78 0.29 0.35
N THR A 187 7.17 0.10 1.51
CA THR A 187 6.61 1.19 2.31
C THR A 187 7.07 1.05 3.75
N LEU A 188 7.67 2.10 4.31
CA LEU A 188 7.91 2.24 5.74
C LEU A 188 6.97 3.31 6.29
N HIS A 189 5.98 2.86 7.04
CA HIS A 189 4.94 3.68 7.62
C HIS A 189 5.02 3.67 9.15
N SER A 190 4.73 4.80 9.80
CA SER A 190 4.41 4.83 11.22
C SER A 190 3.36 5.89 11.52
N ALA A 191 2.33 5.52 12.28
CA ALA A 191 1.31 6.47 12.73
C ALA A 191 1.86 7.50 13.73
N GLY A 192 3.10 7.32 14.21
CA GLY A 192 3.74 8.22 15.16
C GLY A 192 3.17 8.05 16.57
N LYS A 193 3.25 9.09 17.40
CA LYS A 193 2.62 9.07 18.72
C LYS A 193 1.10 9.20 18.57
N LEU A 194 0.34 8.32 19.23
CA LEU A 194 -1.13 8.34 19.24
C LEU A 194 -1.68 8.85 20.58
N ASP A 195 -2.85 9.47 20.56
CA ASP A 195 -3.63 9.86 21.76
C ASP A 195 -4.62 8.76 22.19
N GLU A 196 -5.50 9.05 23.16
CA GLU A 196 -6.53 8.11 23.60
C GLU A 196 -7.59 7.75 22.54
N ASN A 197 -7.73 8.56 21.49
CA ASN A 197 -8.63 8.30 20.38
C ASN A 197 -7.94 7.56 19.24
N MET A 198 -6.70 7.11 19.48
CA MET A 198 -5.86 6.45 18.48
C MET A 198 -5.61 7.32 17.25
N VAL A 199 -5.47 8.65 17.43
CA VAL A 199 -5.09 9.57 16.34
C VAL A 199 -3.69 10.17 16.56
N SER A 200 -2.98 10.46 15.47
CA SER A 200 -1.62 11.01 15.54
C SER A 200 -1.55 12.39 16.20
N VAL A 201 -0.70 12.51 17.23
CA VAL A 201 -0.50 13.75 17.99
C VAL A 201 0.42 14.73 17.28
N ASP A 202 1.42 14.23 16.55
CA ASP A 202 2.43 15.02 15.84
C ASP A 202 2.02 15.31 14.38
N TYR A 203 0.74 15.62 14.16
CA TYR A 203 0.17 15.83 12.81
C TYR A 203 0.85 16.98 12.04
N ASP A 204 1.45 17.95 12.73
CA ASP A 204 2.22 19.06 12.16
C ASP A 204 3.57 18.59 11.56
N LYS A 205 4.07 17.44 12.02
CA LYS A 205 5.29 16.79 11.54
C LYS A 205 4.98 15.64 10.59
N LYS A 206 3.78 15.58 10.02
CA LYS A 206 3.41 14.60 9.00
C LYS A 206 4.30 14.75 7.75
N ARG A 207 4.81 13.63 7.22
CA ARG A 207 5.62 13.59 5.98
C ARG A 207 5.29 12.33 5.19
N ILE A 208 5.18 12.48 3.85
CA ILE A 208 4.96 11.37 2.91
C ILE A 208 5.96 11.48 1.76
N TYR A 209 7.08 10.77 1.83
CA TYR A 209 8.19 10.91 0.88
C TYR A 209 8.30 9.69 -0.04
N ILE A 210 8.57 9.92 -1.32
CA ILE A 210 8.66 8.89 -2.36
C ILE A 210 10.06 8.88 -2.94
N ASP A 211 10.83 7.84 -2.65
CA ASP A 211 12.16 7.59 -3.21
C ASP A 211 12.06 6.61 -4.39
N TYR A 212 12.07 7.15 -5.61
CA TYR A 212 12.01 6.33 -6.82
C TYR A 212 13.34 5.67 -7.19
N THR A 213 14.44 5.96 -6.48
CA THR A 213 15.72 5.30 -6.72
C THR A 213 15.82 3.96 -6.02
N THR A 214 15.04 3.79 -4.95
CA THR A 214 14.98 2.55 -4.16
C THR A 214 13.58 1.94 -4.13
N ASP A 215 12.65 2.48 -4.91
CA ASP A 215 11.23 2.12 -4.95
C ASP A 215 10.60 2.05 -3.56
N THR A 216 10.88 3.06 -2.74
CA THR A 216 10.48 3.11 -1.32
C THR A 216 9.62 4.35 -1.03
N VAL A 217 8.49 4.12 -0.37
CA VAL A 217 7.64 5.16 0.21
C VAL A 217 7.92 5.23 1.72
N TYR A 218 8.10 6.44 2.24
CA TYR A 218 8.20 6.72 3.67
C TYR A 218 7.00 7.55 4.09
N SER A 219 6.31 7.15 5.16
CA SER A 219 5.14 7.88 5.65
C SER A 219 5.13 7.89 7.18
N VAL A 220 4.93 9.05 7.80
CA VAL A 220 5.04 9.20 9.26
C VAL A 220 4.05 10.22 9.81
N ASN A 221 3.53 9.97 11.01
CA ASN A 221 2.58 10.80 11.76
C ASN A 221 1.24 10.99 11.03
N THR A 222 0.72 9.92 10.43
CA THR A 222 -0.53 9.90 9.68
C THR A 222 -1.17 8.52 9.78
N GLN A 223 -2.49 8.47 9.70
CA GLN A 223 -3.23 7.21 9.63
C GLN A 223 -4.14 7.17 8.42
N TYR A 224 -4.53 8.32 7.89
CA TYR A 224 -5.40 8.43 6.73
C TYR A 224 -4.92 7.54 5.61
N ALA A 225 -5.77 6.61 5.18
CA ALA A 225 -5.44 5.58 4.19
C ALA A 225 -4.75 6.14 2.93
N GLY A 226 -5.12 7.33 2.46
CA GLY A 226 -4.48 7.97 1.31
C GLY A 226 -3.00 8.37 1.48
N ASN A 227 -2.53 8.46 2.73
CA ASN A 227 -1.18 8.83 3.15
C ASN A 227 -0.42 7.65 3.76
N SER A 228 -1.12 6.71 4.42
CA SER A 228 -0.54 5.57 5.12
C SER A 228 -0.42 4.32 4.24
N ILE A 229 -1.42 4.03 3.39
CA ILE A 229 -1.41 2.88 2.49
C ILE A 229 -0.52 3.17 1.29
N GLY A 230 0.70 2.63 1.32
CA GLY A 230 1.74 3.01 0.37
C GLY A 230 1.45 2.60 -1.08
N PHE A 231 0.61 1.60 -1.30
CA PHE A 231 0.40 1.03 -2.63
C PHE A 231 -0.68 1.68 -3.48
N LYS A 232 -1.32 2.73 -2.97
CA LYS A 232 -2.34 3.46 -3.70
C LYS A 232 -1.70 4.46 -4.67
N LYS A 233 -2.03 5.75 -4.54
CA LYS A 233 -1.47 6.80 -5.42
C LYS A 233 0.02 7.04 -5.19
N LEU A 234 0.57 6.61 -4.05
CA LEU A 234 1.99 6.72 -3.76
C LEU A 234 2.78 5.73 -4.64
N ALA A 235 2.49 4.43 -4.58
CA ALA A 235 3.12 3.45 -5.47
C ALA A 235 2.71 3.56 -6.94
N LEU A 236 1.56 4.15 -7.29
CA LEU A 236 1.26 4.45 -8.70
C LEU A 236 2.37 5.31 -9.33
N ARG A 237 2.96 6.25 -8.57
CA ARG A 237 4.06 7.09 -9.06
C ARG A 237 5.34 6.28 -9.32
N LEU A 238 5.61 5.27 -8.49
CA LEU A 238 6.69 4.31 -8.72
C LEU A 238 6.38 3.44 -9.95
N ALA A 239 5.15 2.94 -10.04
CA ALA A 239 4.67 2.12 -11.15
C ALA A 239 4.74 2.84 -12.50
N ILE A 240 4.47 4.14 -12.57
CA ILE A 240 4.63 4.95 -13.80
C ILE A 240 6.08 4.95 -14.27
N ARG A 241 7.05 5.05 -13.36
CA ARG A 241 8.47 5.00 -13.72
C ARG A 241 8.88 3.59 -14.13
N GLU A 242 8.41 2.57 -13.42
CA GLU A 242 8.69 1.18 -13.74
C GLU A 242 8.10 0.77 -15.10
N SER A 243 6.88 1.23 -15.40
CA SER A 243 6.18 0.97 -16.64
C SER A 243 6.86 1.67 -17.82
N HIS A 244 7.31 2.91 -17.63
CA HIS A 244 8.13 3.63 -18.60
C HIS A 244 9.43 2.89 -18.94
N LYS A 245 10.16 2.39 -17.94
CA LYS A 245 11.42 1.65 -18.14
C LYS A 245 11.21 0.33 -18.89
N ASN A 246 10.08 -0.35 -18.65
CA ASN A 246 9.82 -1.71 -19.12
C ASN A 246 8.78 -1.79 -20.25
N GLY A 247 8.37 -0.66 -20.85
CA GLY A 247 7.51 -0.63 -22.03
C GLY A 247 6.06 -1.06 -21.77
N TRP A 248 5.48 -0.70 -20.63
CA TRP A 248 4.07 -0.93 -20.32
C TRP A 248 3.42 0.31 -19.70
N LEU A 249 2.12 0.28 -19.36
CA LEU A 249 1.40 1.42 -18.81
C LEU A 249 0.87 1.16 -17.39
N ALA A 250 1.08 2.11 -16.51
CA ALA A 250 0.48 2.15 -15.17
C ALA A 250 -0.47 3.35 -15.10
N GLU A 251 -1.78 3.11 -15.08
CA GLU A 251 -2.76 4.16 -15.37
C GLU A 251 -3.83 4.27 -14.28
N HIS A 252 -4.36 5.48 -14.13
CA HIS A 252 -5.50 5.78 -13.25
C HIS A 252 -6.83 5.49 -13.95
N PHE A 253 -6.96 4.25 -14.45
CA PHE A 253 -8.11 3.78 -15.22
C PHE A 253 -9.12 3.02 -14.36
N MET A 254 -10.40 3.35 -14.54
CA MET A 254 -11.43 2.33 -14.40
C MET A 254 -11.43 1.43 -15.63
N ILE A 255 -11.82 0.17 -15.47
CA ILE A 255 -12.07 -0.77 -16.55
C ILE A 255 -13.37 -1.51 -16.30
N ILE A 256 -14.28 -1.42 -17.26
CA ILE A 256 -15.58 -2.10 -17.27
C ILE A 256 -15.67 -3.03 -18.47
N GLY A 257 -16.21 -4.23 -18.24
CA GLY A 257 -16.52 -5.21 -19.28
C GLY A 257 -17.99 -5.15 -19.66
N VAL A 258 -18.30 -4.47 -20.77
CA VAL A 258 -19.64 -4.25 -21.31
C VAL A 258 -20.12 -5.44 -22.15
N LYS A 259 -21.29 -5.96 -21.83
CA LYS A 259 -21.97 -7.05 -22.53
C LYS A 259 -22.72 -6.51 -23.74
N GLY A 260 -22.28 -6.93 -24.92
CA GLY A 260 -22.93 -6.65 -26.20
C GLY A 260 -23.84 -7.77 -26.68
N ARG A 261 -24.43 -7.56 -27.87
CA ARG A 261 -25.23 -8.59 -28.56
C ARG A 261 -24.41 -9.84 -28.85
N ASN A 262 -25.09 -10.98 -28.98
CA ASN A 262 -24.50 -12.28 -29.32
C ASN A 262 -23.38 -12.74 -28.36
N GLY A 263 -23.48 -12.40 -27.07
CA GLY A 263 -22.51 -12.81 -26.04
C GLY A 263 -21.15 -12.12 -26.11
N ARG A 264 -20.99 -11.09 -26.98
CA ARG A 264 -19.74 -10.31 -27.05
C ARG A 264 -19.50 -9.58 -25.73
N LYS A 265 -18.27 -9.60 -25.21
CA LYS A 265 -17.85 -8.75 -24.09
C LYS A 265 -16.75 -7.80 -24.55
N THR A 266 -16.93 -6.50 -24.32
CA THR A 266 -15.96 -5.45 -24.69
C THR A 266 -15.46 -4.78 -23.43
N TYR A 267 -14.14 -4.74 -23.25
CA TYR A 267 -13.54 -4.04 -22.13
C TYR A 267 -13.23 -2.60 -22.53
N ILE A 268 -13.68 -1.64 -21.73
CA ILE A 268 -13.49 -0.20 -21.93
C ILE A 268 -12.71 0.32 -20.73
N ALA A 269 -11.59 0.98 -21.00
CA ALA A 269 -10.81 1.68 -19.99
C ALA A 269 -11.12 3.18 -20.04
N GLY A 270 -11.20 3.84 -18.88
CA GLY A 270 -11.46 5.28 -18.79
C GLY A 270 -10.72 5.95 -17.63
N ALA A 271 -10.07 7.07 -17.91
CA ALA A 271 -9.52 7.97 -16.89
C ALA A 271 -10.49 9.12 -16.65
N PHE A 272 -10.85 9.33 -15.38
CA PHE A 272 -11.74 10.40 -14.96
C PHE A 272 -11.07 11.18 -13.82
N PRO A 273 -11.13 12.52 -13.82
CA PRO A 273 -10.80 13.31 -12.66
C PRO A 273 -11.68 12.93 -11.45
N SER A 274 -11.27 13.37 -10.26
CA SER A 274 -12.07 13.19 -9.05
C SER A 274 -13.47 13.82 -9.20
N ALA A 275 -14.47 13.18 -8.60
CA ALA A 275 -15.88 13.60 -8.63
C ALA A 275 -16.53 13.64 -10.03
N CYS A 276 -16.02 12.88 -11.00
CA CYS A 276 -16.60 12.75 -12.35
C CYS A 276 -17.30 11.40 -12.60
N GLY A 277 -17.79 10.72 -11.56
CA GLY A 277 -18.58 9.48 -11.71
C GLY A 277 -17.77 8.24 -12.15
N LYS A 278 -16.46 8.20 -11.87
CA LYS A 278 -15.58 7.09 -12.26
C LYS A 278 -16.06 5.74 -11.73
N THR A 279 -16.28 5.67 -10.42
CA THR A 279 -16.69 4.44 -9.72
C THR A 279 -18.09 4.01 -10.15
N SER A 280 -19.06 4.93 -10.19
CA SER A 280 -20.42 4.64 -10.67
C SER A 280 -20.42 4.12 -12.11
N THR A 281 -19.57 4.65 -12.99
CA THR A 281 -19.43 4.14 -14.37
C THR A 281 -18.80 2.74 -14.41
N ALA A 282 -17.82 2.45 -13.55
CA ALA A 282 -17.18 1.14 -13.47
C ALA A 282 -18.11 0.03 -12.94
N MET A 283 -19.17 0.44 -12.23
CA MET A 283 -20.10 -0.40 -11.49
C MET A 283 -21.52 -0.39 -12.08
N LEU A 284 -21.67 -0.03 -13.37
CA LEU A 284 -22.97 -0.08 -14.04
C LEU A 284 -23.62 -1.46 -13.90
N GLU A 285 -24.91 -1.45 -13.52
CA GLU A 285 -25.67 -2.65 -13.26
C GLU A 285 -25.70 -3.59 -14.47
N GLY A 286 -25.52 -4.89 -14.22
CA GLY A 286 -25.51 -5.92 -15.27
C GLY A 286 -24.17 -6.09 -15.98
N GLU A 287 -23.24 -5.15 -15.83
CA GLU A 287 -21.91 -5.20 -16.44
C GLU A 287 -20.87 -5.84 -15.52
N THR A 288 -19.64 -6.01 -16.02
CA THR A 288 -18.54 -6.55 -15.22
C THR A 288 -17.57 -5.46 -14.80
N ILE A 289 -17.47 -5.22 -13.49
CA ILE A 289 -16.36 -4.46 -12.94
C ILE A 289 -15.05 -5.25 -13.09
N LEU A 290 -14.01 -4.60 -13.63
CA LEU A 290 -12.64 -5.13 -13.57
C LEU A 290 -11.77 -4.27 -12.64
N SER A 291 -11.74 -2.96 -12.86
CA SER A 291 -11.04 -1.99 -12.00
C SER A 291 -11.87 -0.71 -11.90
N ASP A 292 -11.89 -0.05 -10.75
CA ASP A 292 -12.48 1.28 -10.57
C ASP A 292 -11.42 2.38 -10.42
N ASP A 293 -10.21 2.04 -9.96
CA ASP A 293 -9.18 3.02 -9.65
C ASP A 293 -7.91 2.93 -10.49
N ILE A 294 -7.18 1.82 -10.42
CA ILE A 294 -5.84 1.67 -11.00
C ILE A 294 -5.75 0.41 -11.87
N ALA A 295 -5.13 0.53 -13.04
CA ALA A 295 -4.89 -0.61 -13.92
C ALA A 295 -3.46 -0.62 -14.48
N TYR A 296 -2.91 -1.81 -14.65
CA TYR A 296 -1.69 -2.04 -15.42
C TYR A 296 -2.06 -2.62 -16.78
N VAL A 297 -1.47 -2.07 -17.83
CA VAL A 297 -1.74 -2.45 -19.21
C VAL A 297 -0.44 -2.84 -19.90
N ARG A 298 -0.42 -4.01 -20.53
CA ARG A 298 0.72 -4.57 -21.25
C ARG A 298 0.30 -5.04 -22.63
N ASP A 299 1.22 -4.97 -23.58
CA ASP A 299 1.11 -5.75 -24.81
C ASP A 299 1.55 -7.20 -24.51
N ILE A 300 0.65 -8.15 -24.78
CA ILE A 300 0.94 -9.58 -24.73
C ILE A 300 0.53 -10.17 -26.08
N ASP A 301 1.53 -10.49 -26.90
CA ASP A 301 1.39 -11.07 -28.24
C ASP A 301 0.54 -10.21 -29.20
N GLY A 302 0.78 -8.90 -29.22
CA GLY A 302 0.06 -7.93 -30.04
C GLY A 302 -1.34 -7.61 -29.53
N ARG A 303 -1.63 -7.92 -28.26
CA ARG A 303 -2.93 -7.67 -27.63
C ARG A 303 -2.74 -6.85 -26.37
N CYS A 304 -3.46 -5.74 -26.32
CA CYS A 304 -3.59 -4.94 -25.11
C CYS A 304 -4.32 -5.75 -24.03
N LYS A 305 -3.61 -6.11 -22.96
CA LYS A 305 -4.10 -6.83 -21.80
C LYS A 305 -4.00 -5.92 -20.58
N ALA A 306 -5.04 -5.91 -19.76
CA ALA A 306 -5.08 -5.09 -18.57
C ALA A 306 -5.48 -5.91 -17.34
N VAL A 307 -4.96 -5.51 -16.18
CA VAL A 307 -5.34 -6.08 -14.88
C VAL A 307 -5.68 -4.97 -13.90
N ASN A 308 -6.57 -5.28 -12.95
CA ASN A 308 -6.72 -4.47 -11.76
C ASN A 308 -5.53 -4.71 -10.83
N VAL A 309 -4.90 -3.61 -10.41
CA VAL A 309 -3.78 -3.64 -9.47
C VAL A 309 -4.27 -4.04 -8.07
N GLU A 310 -5.43 -3.53 -7.67
CA GLU A 310 -6.07 -3.76 -6.38
C GLU A 310 -6.92 -5.05 -6.40
N SER A 311 -7.36 -5.48 -5.22
CA SER A 311 -8.35 -6.55 -5.00
C SER A 311 -9.55 -6.11 -4.15
N GLY A 312 -9.54 -4.87 -3.66
CA GLY A 312 -10.66 -4.25 -2.96
C GLY A 312 -10.99 -2.87 -3.54
N ILE A 313 -12.02 -2.24 -2.99
CA ILE A 313 -12.50 -0.91 -3.39
C ILE A 313 -12.25 0.06 -2.24
N PHE A 314 -11.69 1.23 -2.55
CA PHE A 314 -11.51 2.33 -1.61
C PHE A 314 -12.16 3.60 -2.19
N GLY A 315 -13.46 3.72 -1.97
CA GLY A 315 -14.31 4.78 -2.52
C GLY A 315 -14.77 5.79 -1.46
N ILE A 316 -15.22 6.96 -1.94
CA ILE A 316 -15.88 7.98 -1.11
C ILE A 316 -17.36 7.59 -1.03
N ILE A 317 -17.91 7.48 0.18
CA ILE A 317 -19.29 7.02 0.40
C ILE A 317 -20.31 8.15 0.66
N GLN A 318 -19.86 9.41 0.75
CA GLN A 318 -20.71 10.55 1.17
C GLN A 318 -21.97 10.72 0.29
N ASP A 319 -21.86 10.46 -1.01
CA ASP A 319 -22.96 10.63 -1.97
C ASP A 319 -23.57 9.31 -2.45
N VAL A 320 -23.05 8.17 -1.96
CA VAL A 320 -23.56 6.83 -2.31
C VAL A 320 -24.95 6.66 -1.72
N ASN A 321 -25.92 6.35 -2.58
CA ASN A 321 -27.32 6.23 -2.17
C ASN A 321 -28.03 5.10 -2.94
N PRO A 322 -29.12 4.54 -2.40
CA PRO A 322 -29.80 3.38 -3.01
C PRO A 322 -30.48 3.67 -4.36
N ASN A 323 -30.66 4.95 -4.74
CA ASN A 323 -31.30 5.30 -6.01
C ASN A 323 -30.27 5.37 -7.15
N ASP A 324 -29.14 6.04 -6.90
CA ASP A 324 -28.15 6.32 -7.94
C ASP A 324 -27.05 5.25 -8.00
N ASP A 325 -26.73 4.61 -6.88
CA ASP A 325 -25.64 3.61 -6.75
C ASP A 325 -26.10 2.30 -6.08
N PRO A 326 -27.16 1.63 -6.57
CA PRO A 326 -27.78 0.47 -5.90
C PRO A 326 -26.87 -0.76 -5.77
N LEU A 327 -25.79 -0.85 -6.57
CA LEU A 327 -24.81 -1.93 -6.45
C LEU A 327 -23.78 -1.66 -5.33
N ILE A 328 -23.54 -0.38 -5.00
CA ILE A 328 -22.56 0.04 -4.01
C ILE A 328 -23.19 0.13 -2.61
N TYR A 329 -24.46 0.56 -2.54
CA TYR A 329 -25.26 0.67 -1.31
C TYR A 329 -25.65 -0.71 -0.75
#